data_AF-A0A1G0NAA3-F1
#
_entry.id   AF-A0A1G0NAA3-F1
#
_cell.length_a   1.000
_cell.length_b   1.000
_cell.length_c   1.000
_cell.angle_alpha   90.00
_cell.angle_beta   90.00
_cell.angle_gamma   90.00
#
_symmetry.space_group_name_H-M   'P 1'
#
loop_
_entity.id
_entity.type
_entity.pdbx_description
1 polymer ?
#
loop_
_entity_poly.entity_id
_entity_poly.type
_entity_poly.pdbx_seq_one_letter_code
_entity_poly.pdbx_strand_id
1 'polypeptide(L)'
;MHDYGIDFAVYDWYWAKENKPMLEHALAAYFQAKNSHLVRFSLLWANHSSTPESLDQFKRMVAYWIKYYFPKKQYYRIDGKPVVFIFSQEQLRERAKAFGMTSAALFKIANEMAKGAGLPGIFFVGSTEATEYWVKDYGPKNGYDAFSAYNYHRGFSGKYLPNKRFSHSFGELDAAYRESWDWILKESPLPYLLPATSGWSKKPWGGSKDPLHDNSVSTPETFREHLLAAKVRLNQYPEKTKRTVVICCWNEFGEGSYIEPTKTWGMRYLEAIKSAFPDN
;
A
#
# COMPACT_ATOMS: atom_id res chain seq x y z
N MET A 1 6.87 -8.16 -14.71
CA MET A 1 7.24 -7.29 -13.57
C MET A 1 8.70 -6.85 -13.70
N HIS A 2 9.68 -7.71 -13.40
CA HIS A 2 11.12 -7.39 -13.47
C HIS A 2 11.54 -6.64 -14.74
N ASP A 3 11.24 -7.18 -15.93
CA ASP A 3 11.69 -6.61 -17.21
C ASP A 3 11.11 -5.21 -17.54
N TYR A 4 10.15 -4.76 -16.74
CA TYR A 4 9.44 -3.49 -16.85
C TYR A 4 9.70 -2.56 -15.65
N GLY A 5 10.74 -2.82 -14.85
CA GLY A 5 11.16 -1.94 -13.76
C GLY A 5 10.30 -2.04 -12.49
N ILE A 6 9.62 -3.16 -12.26
CA ILE A 6 8.91 -3.41 -10.99
C ILE A 6 9.83 -4.16 -10.02
N ASP A 7 10.24 -3.48 -8.95
CA ASP A 7 11.17 -3.99 -7.94
C ASP A 7 10.54 -4.96 -6.93
N PHE A 8 9.26 -4.75 -6.61
CA PHE A 8 8.54 -5.56 -5.63
C PHE A 8 7.03 -5.59 -5.88
N ALA A 9 6.39 -6.64 -5.36
CA ALA A 9 4.93 -6.76 -5.28
C ALA A 9 4.48 -6.74 -3.81
N VAL A 10 3.37 -6.06 -3.53
CA VAL A 10 2.74 -6.09 -2.20
C VAL A 10 1.53 -7.02 -2.28
N TYR A 11 1.54 -8.09 -1.51
CA TYR A 11 0.47 -9.08 -1.49
C TYR A 11 -0.52 -8.77 -0.38
N ASP A 12 -1.80 -8.67 -0.74
CA ASP A 12 -2.88 -8.69 0.24
C ASP A 12 -2.81 -9.97 1.07
N TRP A 13 -2.85 -9.79 2.38
CA TRP A 13 -2.61 -10.83 3.35
C TRP A 13 -3.63 -10.78 4.47
N TYR A 14 -4.25 -11.93 4.72
CA TYR A 14 -5.37 -12.09 5.66
C TYR A 14 -5.05 -13.14 6.71
N TRP A 15 -5.62 -12.97 7.90
CA TRP A 15 -5.49 -13.91 9.00
C TRP A 15 -6.84 -14.55 9.34
N ALA A 16 -6.90 -15.86 9.46
CA ALA A 16 -8.11 -16.59 9.84
C ALA A 16 -8.30 -16.63 11.35
N LYS A 17 -9.54 -16.90 11.79
CA LYS A 17 -9.84 -17.17 13.20
C LYS A 17 -9.11 -18.42 13.71
N GLU A 18 -8.85 -19.37 12.82
CA GLU A 18 -8.13 -20.62 13.09
C GLU A 18 -6.61 -20.43 13.24
N ASN A 19 -6.11 -19.20 13.37
CA ASN A 19 -4.68 -18.89 13.54
C ASN A 19 -3.80 -19.38 12.37
N LYS A 20 -4.30 -19.19 11.16
CA LYS A 20 -3.59 -19.48 9.91
C LYS A 20 -3.87 -18.37 8.89
N PRO A 21 -3.01 -18.16 7.89
CA PRO A 21 -3.34 -17.20 6.86
C PRO A 21 -4.49 -17.69 5.96
N MET A 22 -5.10 -16.76 5.23
CA MET A 22 -6.15 -17.03 4.24
C MET A 22 -5.82 -16.41 2.90
N LEU A 23 -6.46 -16.93 1.84
CA LEU A 23 -6.33 -16.41 0.47
C LEU A 23 -4.88 -16.37 -0.04
N GLU A 24 -4.01 -17.26 0.46
CA GLU A 24 -2.57 -17.24 0.17
C GLU A 24 -2.16 -17.73 -1.23
N HIS A 25 -3.10 -18.15 -2.07
CA HIS A 25 -2.80 -18.80 -3.35
C HIS A 25 -1.83 -17.99 -4.22
N ALA A 26 -1.98 -16.67 -4.28
CA ALA A 26 -1.08 -15.80 -5.03
C ALA A 26 0.35 -15.77 -4.45
N LEU A 27 0.48 -15.64 -3.12
CA LEU A 27 1.79 -15.63 -2.45
C LEU A 27 2.46 -17.03 -2.48
N ALA A 28 1.66 -18.09 -2.37
CA ALA A 28 2.14 -19.46 -2.52
C ALA A 28 2.65 -19.72 -3.95
N ALA A 29 1.92 -19.25 -4.97
CA ALA A 29 2.36 -19.33 -6.37
C ALA A 29 3.66 -18.54 -6.60
N TYR A 30 3.78 -17.35 -6.01
CA TYR A 30 5.02 -16.58 -6.03
C TYR A 30 6.21 -17.39 -5.49
N PHE A 31 6.08 -18.07 -4.34
CA PHE A 31 7.18 -18.88 -3.80
C PHE A 31 7.55 -20.10 -4.63
N GLN A 32 6.66 -20.57 -5.51
CA GLN A 32 6.92 -21.68 -6.44
C GLN A 32 7.51 -21.20 -7.77
N ALA A 33 7.40 -19.92 -8.09
CA ALA A 33 7.94 -19.37 -9.33
C ALA A 33 9.48 -19.40 -9.32
N LYS A 34 10.08 -20.02 -10.34
CA LYS A 34 11.55 -20.18 -10.48
C LYS A 34 12.29 -18.83 -10.51
N ASN A 35 11.62 -17.80 -11.00
CA ASN A 35 12.12 -16.43 -11.13
C ASN A 35 11.64 -15.50 -10.01
N SER A 36 11.07 -16.02 -8.91
CA SER A 36 10.59 -15.22 -7.77
C SER A 36 11.65 -14.34 -7.12
N HIS A 37 12.94 -14.66 -7.31
CA HIS A 37 14.05 -13.85 -6.82
C HIS A 37 14.24 -12.52 -7.58
N LEU A 38 13.64 -12.36 -8.77
CA LEU A 38 13.78 -11.15 -9.59
C LEU A 38 12.91 -9.97 -9.14
N VAL A 39 11.81 -10.26 -8.42
CA VAL A 39 10.87 -9.26 -7.91
C VAL A 39 10.66 -9.55 -6.45
N ARG A 40 10.96 -8.61 -5.56
CA ARG A 40 10.79 -8.80 -4.11
C ARG A 40 9.30 -8.87 -3.76
N PHE A 41 8.98 -9.28 -2.54
CA PHE A 41 7.59 -9.25 -2.05
C PHE A 41 7.48 -8.59 -0.69
N SER A 42 6.35 -7.94 -0.44
CA SER A 42 5.94 -7.41 0.86
C SER A 42 4.51 -7.89 1.16
N LEU A 43 4.09 -7.76 2.41
CA LEU A 43 2.71 -7.99 2.81
C LEU A 43 1.96 -6.66 2.97
N LEU A 44 0.71 -6.63 2.52
CA LEU A 44 -0.32 -5.71 2.98
C LEU A 44 -1.25 -6.50 3.89
N TRP A 45 -1.16 -6.25 5.19
CA TRP A 45 -2.12 -6.83 6.13
C TRP A 45 -3.47 -6.14 5.93
N ALA A 46 -4.39 -6.86 5.30
CA ALA A 46 -5.76 -6.47 5.01
C ALA A 46 -6.61 -6.54 6.29
N ASN A 47 -6.28 -5.67 7.24
CA ASN A 47 -6.78 -5.66 8.61
C ASN A 47 -8.20 -5.10 8.76
N HIS A 48 -8.98 -5.07 7.67
CA HIS A 48 -10.41 -4.75 7.69
C HIS A 48 -11.28 -5.99 7.97
N SER A 49 -10.67 -7.13 8.28
CA SER A 49 -11.34 -8.35 8.74
C SER A 49 -11.63 -8.32 10.26
N SER A 50 -12.34 -9.34 10.76
CA SER A 50 -12.64 -9.48 12.20
C SER A 50 -11.46 -9.97 13.05
N THR A 51 -10.35 -10.35 12.42
CA THR A 51 -9.17 -10.92 13.07
C THR A 51 -7.97 -9.96 12.99
N PRO A 52 -7.05 -10.00 13.97
CA PRO A 52 -7.08 -10.83 15.17
C PRO A 52 -8.18 -10.40 16.17
N GLU A 53 -8.72 -11.36 16.91
CA GLU A 53 -9.78 -11.18 17.92
C GLU A 53 -9.21 -10.97 19.33
N SER A 54 -7.90 -11.21 19.52
CA SER A 54 -7.22 -11.04 20.80
C SER A 54 -5.75 -10.69 20.62
N LEU A 55 -5.12 -10.23 21.71
CA LEU A 55 -3.67 -9.99 21.74
C LEU A 55 -2.86 -11.27 21.47
N ASP A 56 -3.31 -12.44 21.98
CA ASP A 56 -2.63 -13.71 21.70
C ASP A 56 -2.67 -14.03 20.21
N GLN A 57 -3.83 -13.84 19.56
CA GLN A 57 -3.95 -14.05 18.13
C GLN A 57 -3.10 -13.05 17.31
N PHE A 58 -3.02 -11.78 17.72
CA PHE A 58 -2.11 -10.82 17.12
C PHE A 58 -0.64 -11.29 17.22
N LYS A 59 -0.21 -11.77 18.40
CA LYS A 59 1.14 -12.31 18.59
C LYS A 59 1.40 -13.55 17.72
N ARG A 60 0.43 -14.45 17.58
CA ARG A 60 0.53 -15.63 16.68
C ARG A 60 0.68 -15.21 15.22
N MET A 61 -0.09 -14.22 14.78
CA MET A 61 0.00 -13.65 13.43
C MET A 61 1.40 -13.08 13.17
N VAL A 62 1.93 -12.27 14.10
CA VAL A 62 3.30 -11.71 13.98
C VAL A 62 4.36 -12.82 14.01
N ALA A 63 4.22 -13.81 14.89
CA ALA A 63 5.12 -14.96 14.95
C ALA A 63 5.12 -15.75 13.63
N TYR A 64 3.96 -15.84 12.97
CA TYR A 64 3.84 -16.45 11.64
C TYR A 64 4.67 -15.67 10.61
N TRP A 65 4.55 -14.33 10.57
CA TRP A 65 5.35 -13.52 9.66
C TRP A 65 6.85 -13.68 9.90
N ILE A 66 7.28 -13.63 11.16
CA ILE A 66 8.68 -13.80 11.58
C ILE A 66 9.23 -15.17 11.17
N LYS A 67 8.42 -16.23 11.28
CA LYS A 67 8.87 -17.59 10.98
C LYS A 67 8.90 -17.87 9.47
N TYR A 68 7.86 -17.50 8.75
CA TYR A 68 7.65 -18.00 7.38
C TYR A 68 8.01 -17.02 6.28
N TYR A 69 7.94 -15.71 6.54
CA TYR A 69 8.13 -14.69 5.50
C TYR A 69 9.35 -13.82 5.71
N PHE A 70 9.53 -13.25 6.91
CA PHE A 70 10.65 -12.33 7.17
C PHE A 70 12.05 -12.91 6.97
N PRO A 71 12.31 -14.23 7.05
CA PRO A 71 13.62 -14.79 6.72
C PRO A 71 13.87 -14.91 5.21
N LYS A 72 12.85 -14.75 4.37
CA LYS A 72 13.00 -14.88 2.91
C LYS A 72 13.90 -13.75 2.37
N LYS A 73 14.91 -14.12 1.57
CA LYS A 73 15.87 -13.15 1.00
C LYS A 73 15.18 -12.13 0.11
N GLN A 74 14.15 -12.56 -0.61
CA GLN A 74 13.34 -11.76 -1.50
C GLN A 74 12.25 -10.93 -0.80
N TYR A 75 12.15 -10.96 0.54
CA TYR A 75 11.25 -10.06 1.26
C TYR A 75 11.73 -8.59 1.15
N TYR A 76 10.85 -7.67 0.83
CA TYR A 76 11.15 -6.25 0.65
C TYR A 76 11.49 -5.60 2.00
N ARG A 77 12.59 -4.85 2.04
CA ARG A 77 13.13 -4.25 3.26
C ARG A 77 13.50 -2.80 3.04
N ILE A 78 13.22 -1.97 4.04
CA ILE A 78 13.72 -0.59 4.17
C ILE A 78 14.55 -0.54 5.44
N ASP A 79 15.76 0.01 5.35
CA ASP A 79 16.71 0.11 6.47
C ASP A 79 16.95 -1.25 7.16
N GLY A 80 17.00 -2.32 6.35
CA GLY A 80 17.18 -3.72 6.79
C GLY A 80 15.96 -4.36 7.46
N LYS A 81 14.87 -3.62 7.71
CA LYS A 81 13.65 -4.13 8.35
C LYS A 81 12.65 -4.66 7.31
N PRO A 82 11.99 -5.82 7.52
CA PRO A 82 10.87 -6.26 6.70
C PRO A 82 9.74 -5.21 6.72
N VAL A 83 9.27 -4.83 5.53
CA VAL A 83 8.16 -3.90 5.35
C VAL A 83 6.82 -4.61 5.48
N VAL A 84 5.88 -4.02 6.22
CA VAL A 84 4.47 -4.48 6.28
C VAL A 84 3.57 -3.27 6.09
N PHE A 85 2.73 -3.32 5.05
CA PHE A 85 1.69 -2.33 4.82
C PHE A 85 0.46 -2.67 5.66
N ILE A 86 -0.14 -1.64 6.26
CA ILE A 86 -1.34 -1.75 7.09
C ILE A 86 -2.47 -1.10 6.30
N PHE A 87 -3.48 -1.89 5.93
CA PHE A 87 -4.55 -1.43 5.05
C PHE A 87 -5.39 -0.30 5.66
N SER A 88 -5.71 -0.40 6.95
CA SER A 88 -6.53 0.60 7.64
C SER A 88 -5.98 0.93 9.03
N GLN A 89 -5.49 2.17 9.18
CA GLN A 89 -5.07 2.68 10.48
C GLN A 89 -6.23 2.74 11.47
N GLU A 90 -7.43 3.08 11.00
CA GLU A 90 -8.64 3.13 11.81
C GLU A 90 -9.01 1.76 12.35
N GLN A 91 -9.05 0.72 11.51
CA GLN A 91 -9.38 -0.61 11.97
C GLN A 91 -8.34 -1.15 12.95
N LEU A 92 -7.06 -0.85 12.75
CA LEU A 92 -6.02 -1.20 13.72
C LEU A 92 -6.20 -0.45 15.04
N ARG A 93 -6.53 0.84 15.00
CA ARG A 93 -6.81 1.65 16.20
C ARG A 93 -7.95 1.05 17.01
N GLU A 94 -9.06 0.72 16.34
CA GLU A 94 -10.23 0.17 17.02
C GLU A 94 -9.99 -1.27 17.52
N ARG A 95 -9.23 -2.11 16.79
CA ARG A 95 -8.82 -3.42 17.30
C ARG A 95 -7.90 -3.31 18.51
N ALA A 96 -6.91 -2.40 18.47
CA ALA A 96 -6.02 -2.20 19.60
C ALA A 96 -6.80 -1.78 20.85
N LYS A 97 -7.75 -0.85 20.72
CA LYS A 97 -8.65 -0.46 21.82
C LYS A 97 -9.45 -1.64 22.37
N ALA A 98 -9.97 -2.51 21.49
CA ALA A 98 -10.69 -3.71 21.91
C ALA A 98 -9.82 -4.68 22.72
N PHE A 99 -8.49 -4.63 22.57
CA PHE A 99 -7.54 -5.38 23.41
C PHE A 99 -7.14 -4.63 24.68
N GLY A 100 -7.69 -3.43 24.94
CA GLY A 100 -7.23 -2.56 26.02
C GLY A 100 -5.86 -1.91 25.75
N MET A 101 -5.47 -1.77 24.48
CA MET A 101 -4.14 -1.29 24.06
C MET A 101 -4.23 -0.14 23.04
N THR A 102 -3.07 0.37 22.64
CA THR A 102 -2.91 1.29 21.49
C THR A 102 -2.21 0.57 20.35
N SER A 103 -2.34 1.07 19.12
CA SER A 103 -1.61 0.53 17.97
C SER A 103 -0.10 0.63 18.18
N ALA A 104 0.37 1.69 18.86
CA ALA A 104 1.77 1.83 19.27
C ALA A 104 2.26 0.66 20.13
N ALA A 105 1.44 0.22 21.10
CA ALA A 105 1.77 -0.91 21.97
C ALA A 105 1.79 -2.24 21.19
N LEU A 106 0.87 -2.43 20.24
CA LEU A 106 0.89 -3.61 19.36
C LEU A 106 2.12 -3.65 18.47
N PHE A 107 2.49 -2.53 17.83
CA PHE A 107 3.70 -2.45 17.02
C PHE A 107 4.98 -2.58 17.86
N LYS A 108 4.99 -2.09 19.10
CA LYS A 108 6.10 -2.33 20.03
C LYS A 108 6.27 -3.82 20.31
N ILE A 109 5.20 -4.53 20.63
CA ILE A 109 5.22 -5.99 20.81
C ILE A 109 5.75 -6.68 19.56
N ALA A 110 5.23 -6.32 18.39
CA ALA A 110 5.66 -6.94 17.13
C ALA A 110 7.14 -6.68 16.83
N ASN A 111 7.63 -5.46 17.09
CA ASN A 111 9.04 -5.10 16.96
C ASN A 111 9.93 -5.87 17.94
N GLU A 112 9.52 -6.02 19.20
CA GLU A 112 10.25 -6.80 20.21
C GLU A 112 10.33 -8.28 19.83
N MET A 113 9.23 -8.85 19.31
CA MET A 113 9.22 -10.21 18.78
C MET A 113 10.19 -10.39 17.60
N ALA A 114 10.20 -9.45 16.66
CA ALA A 114 11.11 -9.50 15.52
C ALA A 114 12.58 -9.38 15.97
N LYS A 115 12.88 -8.48 16.91
CA LYS A 115 14.21 -8.33 17.51
C LYS A 115 14.66 -9.58 18.27
N GLY A 116 13.77 -10.19 19.04
CA GLY A 116 14.04 -11.46 19.72
C GLY A 116 14.35 -12.61 18.74
N ALA A 117 13.88 -12.53 17.50
CA ALA A 117 14.20 -13.47 16.43
C ALA A 117 15.43 -13.06 15.58
N GLY A 118 16.19 -12.05 16.01
CA GLY A 118 17.41 -11.60 15.34
C GLY A 118 17.21 -10.62 14.18
N LEU A 119 16.00 -10.08 13.98
CA LEU A 119 15.72 -9.04 12.98
C LEU A 119 15.91 -7.63 13.58
N PRO A 120 16.18 -6.59 12.79
CA PRO A 120 16.33 -5.22 13.32
C PRO A 120 15.02 -4.58 13.81
N GLY A 121 13.88 -5.22 13.57
CA GLY A 121 12.53 -4.71 13.82
C GLY A 121 11.62 -5.00 12.63
N ILE A 122 10.49 -4.29 12.55
CA ILE A 122 9.55 -4.31 11.42
C ILE A 122 9.34 -2.86 10.99
N PHE A 123 9.22 -2.61 9.68
CA PHE A 123 8.95 -1.30 9.10
C PHE A 123 7.46 -1.22 8.72
N PHE A 124 6.66 -0.50 9.50
CA PHE A 124 5.20 -0.43 9.30
C PHE A 124 4.80 0.77 8.43
N VAL A 125 4.10 0.50 7.34
CA VAL A 125 3.58 1.52 6.41
C VAL A 125 2.08 1.65 6.59
N GLY A 126 1.61 2.78 7.09
CA GLY A 126 0.18 3.04 7.28
C GLY A 126 -0.48 3.58 6.02
N SER A 127 -1.57 2.96 5.56
CA SER A 127 -2.42 3.57 4.54
C SER A 127 -3.14 4.78 5.11
N THR A 128 -3.02 5.95 4.48
CA THR A 128 -3.53 7.20 5.02
C THR A 128 -4.20 8.06 3.97
N GLU A 129 -5.29 8.72 4.37
CA GLU A 129 -5.77 9.92 3.72
C GLU A 129 -4.90 11.13 4.12
N ALA A 130 -4.89 12.17 3.30
CA ALA A 130 -4.16 13.41 3.54
C ALA A 130 -4.89 14.33 4.54
N THR A 131 -5.01 13.89 5.81
CA THR A 131 -5.63 14.67 6.89
C THR A 131 -4.65 14.91 8.04
N GLU A 132 -4.80 16.03 8.75
CA GLU A 132 -3.95 16.40 9.89
C GLU A 132 -3.95 15.33 10.97
N TYR A 133 -5.14 14.79 11.29
CA TYR A 133 -5.28 13.76 12.29
C TYR A 133 -4.42 12.53 11.98
N TRP A 134 -4.47 11.98 10.76
CA TRP A 134 -3.70 10.76 10.46
C TRP A 134 -2.21 11.05 10.27
N VAL A 135 -1.90 12.14 9.56
CA VAL A 135 -0.54 12.38 9.03
C VAL A 135 0.36 13.13 10.02
N LYS A 136 -0.18 14.06 10.81
CA LYS A 136 0.61 14.89 11.75
C LYS A 136 0.49 14.42 13.19
N ASP A 137 -0.64 13.82 13.57
CA ASP A 137 -0.93 13.45 14.95
C ASP A 137 -0.87 11.93 15.19
N TYR A 138 -1.85 11.19 14.68
CA TYR A 138 -2.04 9.78 15.02
C TYR A 138 -0.87 8.91 14.55
N GLY A 139 -0.55 8.89 13.26
CA GLY A 139 0.46 7.97 12.72
C GLY A 139 1.84 8.14 13.36
N PRO A 140 2.41 9.37 13.46
CA PRO A 140 3.71 9.60 14.08
C PRO A 140 3.79 9.20 15.56
N LYS A 141 2.66 9.25 16.28
CA LYS A 141 2.58 8.87 17.70
C LYS A 141 2.23 7.40 17.92
N ASN A 142 1.85 6.67 16.87
CA ASN A 142 1.33 5.30 17.00
C ASN A 142 2.19 4.22 16.31
N GLY A 143 3.47 4.51 16.10
CA GLY A 143 4.49 3.51 15.76
C GLY A 143 4.57 3.13 14.28
N TYR A 144 4.00 3.93 13.39
CA TYR A 144 4.23 3.80 11.95
C TYR A 144 5.61 4.38 11.57
N ASP A 145 6.31 3.71 10.66
CA ASP A 145 7.60 4.17 10.13
C ASP A 145 7.43 4.99 8.84
N ALA A 146 6.33 4.81 8.11
CA ALA A 146 6.00 5.58 6.92
C ALA A 146 4.50 5.56 6.62
N PHE A 147 4.10 6.37 5.65
CA PHE A 147 2.77 6.36 5.06
C PHE A 147 2.79 5.89 3.60
N SER A 148 1.65 5.40 3.14
CA SER A 148 1.28 5.27 1.73
C SER A 148 -0.25 5.35 1.64
N ALA A 149 -0.86 4.86 0.57
CA ALA A 149 -2.29 4.63 0.51
C ALA A 149 -2.59 3.43 -0.41
N TYR A 150 -3.76 2.84 -0.19
CA TYR A 150 -4.28 1.80 -1.09
C TYR A 150 -4.82 2.44 -2.38
N ASN A 151 -5.83 3.30 -2.25
CA ASN A 151 -6.33 4.15 -3.35
C ASN A 151 -6.82 5.49 -2.77
N TYR A 152 -6.68 6.57 -3.54
CA TYR A 152 -7.44 7.80 -3.32
C TYR A 152 -8.59 7.88 -4.32
N HIS A 153 -9.74 8.37 -3.87
CA HIS A 153 -10.91 8.63 -4.73
C HIS A 153 -11.14 10.12 -4.98
N ARG A 154 -10.55 10.93 -4.10
CA ARG A 154 -10.60 12.39 -4.00
C ARG A 154 -9.38 12.86 -3.21
N GLY A 155 -8.95 14.08 -3.46
CA GLY A 155 -7.79 14.65 -2.78
C GLY A 155 -8.20 15.35 -1.49
N PHE A 156 -7.33 15.31 -0.49
CA PHE A 156 -7.46 16.14 0.71
C PHE A 156 -6.15 16.90 0.96
N SER A 157 -6.26 18.03 1.66
CA SER A 157 -5.13 18.86 2.03
C SER A 157 -5.22 19.23 3.52
N GLY A 158 -5.10 18.23 4.38
CA GLY A 158 -5.10 18.36 5.83
C GLY A 158 -6.48 18.32 6.49
N LYS A 159 -7.54 18.71 5.78
CA LYS A 159 -8.91 18.65 6.31
C LYS A 159 -9.66 17.48 5.70
N TYR A 160 -10.32 16.70 6.56
CA TYR A 160 -11.28 15.69 6.12
C TYR A 160 -12.52 16.40 5.56
N LEU A 161 -12.83 16.15 4.28
CA LEU A 161 -13.97 16.76 3.59
C LEU A 161 -14.93 15.66 3.12
N PRO A 162 -15.83 15.17 4.00
CA PRO A 162 -16.69 14.03 3.70
C PRO A 162 -17.62 14.28 2.51
N ASN A 163 -17.97 15.54 2.24
CA ASN A 163 -18.85 15.95 1.15
C ASN A 163 -18.09 16.31 -0.15
N LYS A 164 -16.75 16.26 -0.16
CA LYS A 164 -15.98 16.48 -1.40
C LYS A 164 -16.30 15.34 -2.36
N ARG A 165 -16.77 15.68 -3.56
CA ARG A 165 -17.15 14.72 -4.61
C ARG A 165 -15.97 13.81 -4.97
N PHE A 166 -16.25 12.56 -5.32
CA PHE A 166 -15.27 11.67 -5.92
C PHE A 166 -14.94 12.12 -7.35
N SER A 167 -13.75 11.79 -7.84
CA SER A 167 -13.35 12.04 -9.24
C SER A 167 -14.34 11.44 -10.24
N HIS A 168 -14.55 12.07 -11.40
CA HIS A 168 -15.40 11.58 -12.51
C HIS A 168 -14.59 11.31 -13.80
N SER A 169 -13.28 11.51 -13.75
CA SER A 169 -12.35 11.21 -14.83
C SER A 169 -10.98 10.91 -14.25
N PHE A 170 -10.11 10.26 -15.04
CA PHE A 170 -8.75 10.01 -14.58
C PHE A 170 -7.96 11.29 -14.35
N GLY A 171 -8.24 12.37 -15.09
CA GLY A 171 -7.62 13.68 -14.84
C GLY A 171 -8.00 14.26 -13.47
N GLU A 172 -9.27 14.15 -13.07
CA GLU A 172 -9.69 14.54 -11.72
C GLU A 172 -9.08 13.65 -10.64
N LEU A 173 -8.95 12.34 -10.92
CA LEU A 173 -8.32 11.39 -10.01
C LEU A 173 -6.82 11.68 -9.82
N ASP A 174 -6.09 11.90 -10.91
CA ASP A 174 -4.68 12.32 -10.89
C ASP A 174 -4.49 13.62 -10.10
N ALA A 175 -5.33 14.63 -10.35
CA ALA A 175 -5.30 15.87 -9.57
C ALA A 175 -5.54 15.65 -8.07
N ALA A 176 -6.47 14.76 -7.72
CA ALA A 176 -6.74 14.35 -6.34
C ALA A 176 -5.54 13.64 -5.67
N TYR A 177 -4.84 12.78 -6.41
CA TYR A 177 -3.59 12.16 -5.95
C TYR A 177 -2.51 13.21 -5.69
N ARG A 178 -2.29 14.13 -6.64
CA ARG A 178 -1.28 15.20 -6.51
C ARG A 178 -1.57 16.13 -5.34
N GLU A 179 -2.84 16.50 -5.11
CA GLU A 179 -3.26 17.29 -3.94
C GLU A 179 -2.85 16.60 -2.63
N SER A 180 -3.16 15.31 -2.50
CA SER A 180 -2.80 14.51 -1.33
C SER A 180 -1.28 14.35 -1.19
N TRP A 181 -0.58 14.07 -2.30
CA TRP A 181 0.88 13.92 -2.31
C TRP A 181 1.59 15.17 -1.84
N ASP A 182 1.26 16.31 -2.43
CA ASP A 182 1.94 17.57 -2.17
C ASP A 182 1.72 18.01 -0.71
N TRP A 183 0.51 17.78 -0.17
CA TRP A 183 0.24 18.05 1.23
C TRP A 183 0.97 17.10 2.18
N ILE A 184 0.93 15.78 1.96
CA ILE A 184 1.61 14.80 2.84
C ILE A 184 3.13 14.99 2.79
N LEU A 185 3.71 15.18 1.60
CA LEU A 185 5.14 15.42 1.42
C LEU A 185 5.59 16.73 2.05
N LYS A 186 4.72 17.73 2.18
CA LYS A 186 5.03 18.96 2.91
C LYS A 186 4.92 18.76 4.42
N GLU A 187 3.82 18.18 4.89
CA GLU A 187 3.41 18.28 6.29
C GLU A 187 3.74 17.05 7.15
N SER A 188 3.98 15.88 6.55
CA SER A 188 4.23 14.66 7.32
C SER A 188 5.62 14.67 7.98
N PRO A 189 5.74 14.31 9.26
CA PRO A 189 7.04 14.05 9.88
C PRO A 189 7.60 12.66 9.53
N LEU A 190 6.79 11.78 8.93
CA LEU A 190 7.21 10.45 8.49
C LEU A 190 7.47 10.42 6.97
N PRO A 191 8.28 9.47 6.49
CA PRO A 191 8.35 9.14 5.07
C PRO A 191 6.99 8.80 4.46
N TYR A 192 6.87 9.02 3.15
CA TYR A 192 5.68 8.75 2.36
C TYR A 192 6.03 8.01 1.07
N LEU A 193 5.79 6.70 1.04
CA LEU A 193 5.95 5.88 -0.15
C LEU A 193 4.78 6.22 -1.09
N LEU A 194 5.09 6.92 -2.19
CA LEU A 194 4.07 7.59 -3.02
C LEU A 194 3.10 6.56 -3.61
N PRO A 195 1.81 6.57 -3.23
CA PRO A 195 0.80 5.73 -3.86
C PRO A 195 0.47 6.30 -5.24
N ALA A 196 0.36 5.44 -6.25
CA ALA A 196 -0.07 5.79 -7.60
C ALA A 196 -1.17 4.83 -8.07
N THR A 197 -1.95 5.23 -9.08
CA THR A 197 -3.05 4.39 -9.58
C THR A 197 -3.17 4.38 -11.09
N SER A 198 -3.66 3.26 -11.64
CA SER A 198 -4.12 3.20 -13.04
C SER A 198 -5.58 3.62 -13.20
N GLY A 199 -6.29 3.89 -12.10
CA GLY A 199 -7.66 4.38 -12.14
C GLY A 199 -8.58 3.71 -11.13
N TRP A 200 -9.87 4.00 -11.29
CA TRP A 200 -10.97 3.44 -10.53
C TRP A 200 -12.21 3.21 -11.40
N SER A 201 -12.78 2.01 -11.30
CA SER A 201 -14.09 1.64 -11.83
C SER A 201 -14.66 0.40 -11.13
N LYS A 202 -15.73 0.58 -10.36
CA LYS A 202 -16.44 -0.52 -9.68
C LYS A 202 -17.48 -1.20 -10.58
N LYS A 203 -17.52 -0.90 -11.88
CA LYS A 203 -18.47 -1.51 -12.83
C LYS A 203 -18.52 -3.05 -12.75
N PRO A 204 -17.39 -3.79 -12.63
CA PRO A 204 -17.42 -5.24 -12.47
C PRO A 204 -18.12 -5.73 -11.20
N TRP A 205 -18.23 -4.88 -10.18
CA TRP A 205 -18.88 -5.14 -8.90
C TRP A 205 -20.27 -4.48 -8.80
N GLY A 206 -20.87 -4.12 -9.93
CA GLY A 206 -22.21 -3.50 -9.98
C GLY A 206 -22.21 -1.97 -9.92
N GLY A 207 -21.05 -1.34 -10.00
CA GLY A 207 -20.90 0.12 -10.11
C GLY A 207 -20.76 0.85 -8.77
N SER A 208 -20.21 2.05 -8.86
CA SER A 208 -20.11 3.00 -7.76
C SER A 208 -21.46 3.66 -7.47
N LYS A 209 -21.69 4.07 -6.22
CA LYS A 209 -22.90 4.82 -5.82
C LYS A 209 -23.07 6.11 -6.63
N ASP A 210 -21.95 6.77 -6.92
CA ASP A 210 -21.86 7.83 -7.93
C ASP A 210 -21.36 7.19 -9.23
N PRO A 211 -22.24 6.95 -10.23
CA PRO A 211 -21.85 6.19 -11.43
C PRO A 211 -20.79 6.88 -12.28
N LEU A 212 -20.68 8.22 -12.19
CA LEU A 212 -19.65 8.96 -12.92
C LEU A 212 -18.26 8.69 -12.35
N HIS A 213 -18.15 8.26 -11.09
CA HIS A 213 -16.86 7.89 -10.51
C HIS A 213 -16.20 6.71 -11.24
N ASP A 214 -17.00 5.83 -11.83
CA ASP A 214 -16.52 4.67 -12.58
C ASP A 214 -15.92 5.02 -13.96
N ASN A 215 -15.84 6.31 -14.30
CA ASN A 215 -15.14 6.84 -15.46
C ASN A 215 -13.72 7.33 -15.12
N SER A 216 -13.26 7.13 -13.88
CA SER A 216 -11.93 7.53 -13.41
C SER A 216 -10.83 6.57 -13.84
N VAL A 217 -10.85 6.13 -15.10
CA VAL A 217 -9.96 5.12 -15.68
C VAL A 217 -8.93 5.76 -16.61
N SER A 218 -7.66 5.36 -16.49
CA SER A 218 -6.59 5.87 -17.34
C SER A 218 -6.56 5.22 -18.73
N THR A 219 -5.71 5.77 -19.60
CA THR A 219 -5.06 5.03 -20.69
C THR A 219 -3.59 4.84 -20.32
N PRO A 220 -2.81 4.00 -21.04
CA PRO A 220 -1.37 3.90 -20.81
C PRO A 220 -0.63 5.26 -20.83
N GLU A 221 -1.07 6.20 -21.68
CA GLU A 221 -0.47 7.53 -21.83
C GLU A 221 -0.73 8.40 -20.60
N THR A 222 -2.00 8.51 -20.17
CA THR A 222 -2.34 9.32 -18.99
C THR A 222 -1.81 8.70 -17.71
N PHE A 223 -1.75 7.36 -17.64
CA PHE A 223 -1.05 6.65 -16.57
C PHE A 223 0.44 6.98 -16.54
N ARG A 224 1.12 7.00 -17.70
CA ARG A 224 2.53 7.43 -17.78
C ARG A 224 2.72 8.86 -17.27
N GLU A 225 1.82 9.78 -17.61
CA GLU A 225 1.87 11.16 -17.12
C GLU A 225 1.72 11.24 -15.59
N HIS A 226 0.83 10.44 -15.01
CA HIS A 226 0.68 10.29 -13.56
C HIS A 226 1.98 9.78 -12.91
N LEU A 227 2.63 8.77 -13.50
CA LEU A 227 3.93 8.26 -13.03
C LEU A 227 5.07 9.27 -13.17
N LEU A 228 5.10 10.06 -14.25
CA LEU A 228 6.07 11.15 -14.42
C LEU A 228 5.88 12.22 -13.35
N ALA A 229 4.64 12.54 -12.99
CA ALA A 229 4.36 13.45 -11.87
C ALA A 229 4.87 12.90 -10.54
N ALA A 230 4.71 11.59 -10.29
CA ALA A 230 5.29 10.93 -9.11
C ALA A 230 6.83 10.99 -9.14
N LYS A 231 7.47 10.73 -10.29
CA LYS A 231 8.93 10.84 -10.46
C LYS A 231 9.48 12.22 -10.11
N VAL A 232 8.77 13.29 -10.49
CA VAL A 232 9.13 14.67 -10.08
C VAL A 232 9.18 14.78 -8.56
N ARG A 233 8.18 14.25 -7.83
CA ARG A 233 8.17 14.26 -6.36
C ARG A 233 9.27 13.39 -5.76
N LEU A 234 9.55 12.21 -6.34
CA LEU A 234 10.68 11.38 -5.91
C LEU A 234 12.01 12.12 -5.98
N ASN A 235 12.23 12.88 -7.06
CA ASN A 235 13.46 13.66 -7.25
C ASN A 235 13.53 14.88 -6.34
N GLN A 236 12.38 15.51 -6.05
CA GLN A 236 12.31 16.66 -5.15
C GLN A 236 12.45 16.26 -3.67
N TYR A 237 11.95 15.08 -3.30
CA TYR A 237 11.91 14.58 -1.91
C TYR A 237 12.48 13.16 -1.79
N PRO A 238 13.75 12.91 -2.17
CA PRO A 238 14.29 11.56 -2.26
C PRO A 238 14.29 10.81 -0.92
N GLU A 239 14.68 11.47 0.17
CA GLU A 239 14.68 10.87 1.51
C GLU A 239 13.27 10.66 2.06
N LYS A 240 12.37 11.64 1.86
CA LYS A 240 11.00 11.57 2.36
C LYS A 240 10.17 10.54 1.61
N THR A 241 10.44 10.33 0.33
CA THR A 241 9.77 9.30 -0.47
C THR A 241 10.42 7.93 -0.37
N LYS A 242 11.62 7.85 0.23
CA LYS A 242 12.51 6.69 0.15
C LYS A 242 12.67 6.19 -1.29
N ARG A 243 12.59 7.11 -2.26
CA ARG A 243 12.55 6.84 -3.71
C ARG A 243 11.57 5.73 -4.14
N THR A 244 10.45 5.58 -3.44
CA THR A 244 9.49 4.49 -3.65
C THR A 244 8.15 5.00 -4.16
N VAL A 245 7.64 4.36 -5.21
CA VAL A 245 6.24 4.46 -5.66
C VAL A 245 5.57 3.10 -5.47
N VAL A 246 4.34 3.10 -4.95
CA VAL A 246 3.51 1.89 -4.79
C VAL A 246 2.29 2.06 -5.68
N ILE A 247 2.15 1.20 -6.69
CA ILE A 247 1.07 1.30 -7.67
C ILE A 247 -0.06 0.39 -7.21
N CYS A 248 -1.23 0.96 -6.92
CA CYS A 248 -2.45 0.18 -6.92
C CYS A 248 -3.03 0.13 -8.35
N CYS A 249 -3.28 -1.05 -8.91
CA CYS A 249 -2.89 -2.37 -8.41
C CYS A 249 -2.43 -3.27 -9.56
N TRP A 250 -1.81 -4.42 -9.26
CA TRP A 250 -1.45 -5.38 -10.32
C TRP A 250 -2.73 -5.84 -11.04
N ASN A 251 -3.69 -6.36 -10.28
CA ASN A 251 -4.86 -7.07 -10.82
C ASN A 251 -6.15 -6.83 -10.03
N GLU A 252 -6.38 -5.61 -9.51
CA GLU A 252 -7.63 -5.26 -8.84
C GLU A 252 -8.74 -4.99 -9.88
N PHE A 253 -9.12 -6.05 -10.60
CA PHE A 253 -10.12 -5.98 -11.67
C PHE A 253 -11.49 -5.53 -11.15
N GLY A 254 -11.81 -5.85 -9.90
CA GLY A 254 -13.07 -5.49 -9.26
C GLY A 254 -13.28 -3.98 -9.11
N GLU A 255 -12.18 -3.26 -8.89
CA GLU A 255 -12.15 -1.83 -8.68
C GLU A 255 -11.59 -1.06 -9.88
N GLY A 256 -11.34 -1.74 -11.01
CA GLY A 256 -10.84 -1.11 -12.23
C GLY A 256 -9.43 -0.53 -12.11
N SER A 257 -8.71 -0.90 -11.05
CA SER A 257 -7.34 -0.45 -10.75
C SER A 257 -6.36 -1.57 -11.03
N TYR A 258 -6.02 -1.79 -12.30
CA TYR A 258 -5.12 -2.86 -12.71
C TYR A 258 -4.08 -2.36 -13.72
N ILE A 259 -2.90 -2.98 -13.69
CA ILE A 259 -1.83 -2.80 -14.69
C ILE A 259 -1.38 -4.13 -15.32
N GLU A 260 -1.97 -5.25 -14.87
CA GLU A 260 -1.75 -6.57 -15.46
C GLU A 260 -2.07 -6.53 -16.96
N PRO A 261 -1.24 -7.18 -17.82
CA PRO A 261 -1.48 -7.17 -19.25
C PRO A 261 -2.86 -7.67 -19.64
N THR A 262 -3.54 -6.90 -20.49
CA THR A 262 -4.91 -7.20 -20.95
C THR A 262 -4.95 -7.42 -22.45
N LYS A 263 -6.06 -7.97 -22.97
CA LYS A 263 -6.28 -8.07 -24.42
C LYS A 263 -6.30 -6.71 -25.11
N THR A 264 -6.81 -5.67 -24.45
CA THR A 264 -6.94 -4.32 -25.02
C THR A 264 -5.61 -3.59 -25.08
N TRP A 265 -4.84 -3.62 -23.99
CA TRP A 265 -3.63 -2.79 -23.87
C TRP A 265 -2.32 -3.58 -23.96
N GLY A 266 -2.37 -4.91 -24.00
CA GLY A 266 -1.17 -5.74 -23.99
C GLY A 266 -0.26 -5.35 -22.82
N MET A 267 1.02 -5.09 -23.12
CA MET A 267 2.04 -4.71 -22.14
C MET A 267 2.11 -3.19 -21.88
N ARG A 268 1.27 -2.36 -22.51
CA ARG A 268 1.47 -0.90 -22.58
C ARG A 268 1.47 -0.19 -21.22
N TYR A 269 0.74 -0.69 -20.23
CA TYR A 269 0.82 -0.16 -18.86
C TYR A 269 2.19 -0.44 -18.22
N LEU A 270 2.78 -1.60 -18.48
CA LEU A 270 4.12 -1.94 -18.00
C LEU A 270 5.20 -1.18 -18.77
N GLU A 271 5.02 -0.98 -20.08
CA GLU A 271 5.89 -0.12 -20.90
C GLU A 271 5.85 1.34 -20.41
N ALA A 272 4.69 1.84 -19.98
CA ALA A 272 4.56 3.15 -19.35
C ALA A 272 5.38 3.26 -18.05
N ILE A 273 5.40 2.21 -17.20
CA ILE A 273 6.26 2.16 -16.01
C ILE A 273 7.72 2.24 -16.42
N LYS A 274 8.18 1.35 -17.32
CA LYS A 274 9.57 1.34 -17.79
C LYS A 274 9.99 2.66 -18.43
N SER A 275 9.09 3.32 -19.15
CA SER A 275 9.35 4.62 -19.76
C SER A 275 9.45 5.75 -18.72
N ALA A 276 8.61 5.73 -17.68
CA ALA A 276 8.67 6.72 -16.61
C ALA A 276 9.92 6.52 -15.73
N PHE A 277 10.26 5.27 -15.43
CA PHE A 277 11.38 4.86 -14.58
C PHE A 277 12.33 3.94 -15.36
N PRO A 278 13.13 4.50 -16.29
CA PRO A 278 14.13 3.70 -16.99
C PRO A 278 15.19 3.19 -16.03
N ASP A 279 15.74 2.00 -16.32
CA ASP A 279 16.91 1.47 -15.64
C ASP A 279 18.04 2.50 -15.75
N ASN A 280 18.60 2.93 -14.61
CA ASN A 280 19.81 3.75 -14.58
C ASN A 280 21.04 2.85 -14.69
#